data_AF-A0A521LLA6-F1
#
_entry.id   AF-A0A521LLA6-F1
#
_cell.length_a   1.000
_cell.length_b   1.000
_cell.length_c   1.000
_cell.angle_alpha   90.00
_cell.angle_beta   90.00
_cell.angle_gamma   90.00
#
_symmetry.space_group_name_H-M   'P 1'
#
loop_
_entity.id
_entity.type
_entity.pdbx_description
1 polymer ?
#
loop_
_entity_poly.entity_id
_entity_poly.type
_entity_poly.pdbx_seq_one_letter_code
_entity_poly.pdbx_strand_id
1 'polypeptide(L)'
;SSDLEIHLAGHAVLEGRGTKLLVDTHDRPVADAVWKLWRDLIDRIGPLPTLIEWDTDVPDWRVLAAEVARADCALRARRVEHAHAA
;
A
#
# COMPACT_ATOMS: atom_id res chain seq x y z
N SER A 1 -6.70 -16.91 15.86
CA SER A 1 -6.87 -15.59 15.25
C SER A 1 -5.93 -15.58 14.06
N SER A 2 -6.43 -15.61 12.84
CA SER A 2 -5.61 -15.22 11.68
C SER A 2 -5.80 -13.71 11.59
N ASP A 3 -4.78 -12.96 11.98
CA ASP A 3 -4.85 -11.51 11.95
C ASP A 3 -4.90 -11.07 10.48
N LEU A 4 -5.94 -10.33 10.10
CA LEU A 4 -6.13 -9.85 8.73
C LEU A 4 -5.15 -8.70 8.47
N GLU A 5 -4.36 -8.82 7.41
CA GLU A 5 -3.38 -7.83 6.95
C GLU A 5 -3.66 -7.43 5.49
N ILE A 6 -3.32 -6.19 5.13
CA ILE A 6 -3.34 -5.71 3.75
C ILE A 6 -1.90 -5.53 3.27
N HIS A 7 -1.56 -6.14 2.14
CA HIS A 7 -0.21 -6.09 1.57
C HIS A 7 -0.20 -5.11 0.38
N LEU A 8 0.79 -4.22 0.33
CA LEU A 8 0.96 -3.20 -0.70
C LEU A 8 2.34 -3.37 -1.32
N ALA A 9 2.40 -3.47 -2.64
CA ALA A 9 3.65 -3.57 -3.38
C ALA A 9 3.64 -2.71 -4.65
N GLY A 10 4.83 -2.41 -5.16
CA GLY A 10 5.00 -1.84 -6.49
C GLY A 10 4.86 -2.89 -7.59
N HIS A 11 4.43 -2.43 -8.77
CA HIS A 11 4.23 -3.28 -9.94
C HIS A 11 4.96 -2.74 -11.17
N ALA A 12 5.54 -3.63 -11.96
CA ALA A 12 6.08 -3.32 -13.27
C ALA A 12 4.97 -3.06 -14.28
N VAL A 13 5.30 -2.20 -15.24
CA VAL A 13 4.49 -1.98 -16.44
C VAL A 13 5.22 -2.62 -17.61
N LEU A 14 4.56 -3.56 -18.28
CA LEU A 14 5.03 -4.12 -19.54
C LEU A 14 4.11 -3.66 -20.67
N GLU A 15 4.71 -3.09 -21.71
CA GLU A 15 4.00 -2.70 -22.92
C GLU A 15 4.26 -3.73 -24.02
N GLY A 16 3.20 -4.29 -24.60
CA GLY A 16 3.33 -5.28 -25.65
C GLY A 16 2.03 -5.49 -26.42
N ARG A 17 2.12 -5.68 -27.73
CA ARG A 17 0.96 -5.96 -28.63
C ARG A 17 -0.20 -4.95 -28.47
N GLY A 18 0.12 -3.68 -28.19
CA GLY A 18 -0.87 -2.61 -28.03
C GLY A 18 -1.61 -2.63 -26.69
N THR A 19 -1.20 -3.44 -25.72
CA THR A 19 -1.79 -3.48 -24.38
C THR A 19 -0.74 -3.21 -23.30
N LYS A 20 -1.22 -2.68 -22.17
CA LYS A 20 -0.44 -2.45 -20.96
C LYS A 20 -0.75 -3.57 -19.96
N LEU A 21 0.28 -4.31 -19.56
CA LEU A 21 0.20 -5.33 -18.51
C LEU A 21 0.86 -4.78 -17.24
N LEU A 22 0.18 -4.96 -16.10
CA LEU A 22 0.73 -4.68 -14.78
C LEU A 22 1.17 -6.00 -14.15
N VAL A 23 2.41 -6.09 -13.70
CA VAL A 23 2.97 -7.29 -13.04
C VAL A 23 3.39 -6.91 -11.65
N ASP A 24 2.87 -7.59 -10.63
CA ASP A 24 3.20 -7.34 -9.24
C ASP A 24 4.61 -7.83 -8.92
N THR A 25 5.60 -6.94 -8.99
CA THR A 25 7.03 -7.30 -9.00
C THR A 25 7.76 -6.99 -7.70
N HIS A 26 7.19 -6.14 -6.82
CA HIS A 26 7.74 -5.84 -5.49
C HIS A 26 9.17 -5.28 -5.55
N ASP A 27 9.49 -4.60 -6.65
CA ASP A 27 10.83 -4.14 -7.02
C ASP A 27 10.90 -2.62 -7.21
N ARG A 28 9.82 -1.91 -6.86
CA ARG A 28 9.68 -0.47 -7.03
C ARG A 28 8.66 0.10 -6.05
N PRO A 29 8.60 1.44 -5.87
CA PRO A 29 7.64 2.05 -4.98
C PRO A 29 6.20 1.71 -5.35
N VAL A 30 5.35 1.61 -4.34
CA VAL A 30 3.91 1.41 -4.48
C VAL A 30 3.33 2.58 -5.27
N ALA A 31 2.70 2.27 -6.40
CA ALA A 31 2.14 3.27 -7.28
C ALA A 31 0.99 4.05 -6.61
N ASP A 32 0.83 5.33 -6.95
CA ASP A 32 -0.24 6.16 -6.37
C ASP A 32 -1.66 5.62 -6.59
N ALA A 33 -1.88 4.91 -7.71
CA ALA A 33 -3.14 4.24 -7.97
C ALA A 33 -3.42 3.12 -6.94
N VAL A 34 -2.40 2.36 -6.55
CA VAL A 34 -2.50 1.31 -5.51
C VAL A 34 -2.76 1.95 -4.15
N TRP A 35 -2.02 3.02 -3.82
CA TRP A 35 -2.29 3.79 -2.60
C TRP A 35 -3.71 4.34 -2.53
N LYS A 36 -4.28 4.76 -3.67
CA LYS A 36 -5.66 5.21 -3.73
C LYS A 36 -6.64 4.06 -3.46
N LEU A 37 -6.45 2.91 -4.10
CA LEU A 37 -7.30 1.73 -3.88
C LEU A 37 -7.24 1.26 -2.42
N TRP A 38 -6.05 1.25 -1.82
CA TRP A 38 -5.87 0.93 -0.41
C TRP A 38 -6.62 1.92 0.50
N ARG A 39 -6.52 3.23 0.26
CA ARG A 39 -7.29 4.24 1.01
C ARG A 39 -8.80 4.00 0.88
N ASP A 40 -9.29 3.82 -0.34
CA ASP A 40 -10.70 3.55 -0.61
C ASP A 40 -11.20 2.27 0.10
N LEU A 41 -10.32 1.28 0.31
CA LEU A 41 -10.60 0.05 1.04
C LEU A 41 -10.71 0.30 2.55
N ILE A 42 -9.67 0.88 3.18
CA ILE A 42 -9.66 1.12 4.63
C ILE A 42 -10.75 2.12 5.07
N ASP A 43 -11.17 3.02 4.16
CA ASP A 43 -12.31 3.91 4.39
C ASP A 43 -13.64 3.14 4.50
N ARG A 44 -13.72 1.93 3.93
CA ARG A 44 -14.94 1.09 3.97
C ARG A 44 -14.92 0.04 5.07
N ILE A 45 -13.76 -0.56 5.33
CA ILE A 45 -13.64 -1.72 6.23
C ILE A 45 -12.97 -1.37 7.57
N GLY A 46 -12.55 -0.12 7.74
CA GLY A 46 -11.77 0.33 8.88
C GLY A 46 -10.27 0.08 8.73
N PRO A 47 -9.45 0.60 9.67
CA PRO A 47 -8.00 0.49 9.61
C PRO A 47 -7.53 -0.94 9.94
N LEU A 48 -6.76 -1.55 9.04
CA LEU A 48 -6.11 -2.84 9.22
C LEU A 48 -4.58 -2.70 9.21
N PRO A 49 -3.83 -3.61 9.86
CA PRO A 49 -2.39 -3.75 9.64
C PRO A 49 -2.07 -3.74 8.15
N THR A 50 -1.04 -2.98 7.78
CA THR A 50 -0.63 -2.81 6.38
C THR A 50 0.86 -3.05 6.27
N LEU A 51 1.25 -4.01 5.45
CA LEU A 51 2.63 -4.34 5.12
C LEU A 51 2.98 -3.75 3.75
N ILE A 52 4.13 -3.07 3.66
CA ILE A 52 4.70 -2.63 2.39
C ILE A 52 5.75 -3.67 1.98
N GLU A 53 5.53 -4.36 0.87
CA GLU A 53 6.36 -5.47 0.40
C GLU A 53 7.40 -5.01 -0.62
N TRP A 54 8.61 -5.55 -0.44
CA TRP A 54 9.78 -5.34 -1.28
C TRP A 54 10.59 -6.64 -1.32
N ASP A 55 10.67 -7.28 -2.48
CA ASP A 55 11.35 -8.57 -2.67
C ASP A 55 12.73 -8.40 -3.33
N THR A 56 12.83 -7.47 -4.28
CA THR A 56 14.04 -7.22 -5.08
C THR A 56 14.26 -5.73 -5.29
N ASP A 57 15.44 -5.34 -5.83
CA ASP A 57 15.82 -3.94 -6.10
C ASP A 57 15.54 -2.96 -4.94
N VAL A 58 15.74 -3.45 -3.71
CA VAL A 58 15.38 -2.75 -2.47
C VAL A 58 16.07 -1.39 -2.40
N PRO A 59 15.32 -0.28 -2.27
CA PRO A 59 15.86 1.07 -2.30
C PRO A 59 16.52 1.41 -0.96
N ASP A 60 17.07 2.61 -0.88
CA ASP A 60 17.61 3.10 0.39
C ASP A 60 16.51 3.26 1.45
N TRP A 61 16.96 3.28 2.70
CA TRP A 61 16.09 3.38 3.88
C TRP A 61 15.09 4.55 3.82
N ARG A 62 15.45 5.69 3.23
CA ARG A 62 14.56 6.86 3.20
C ARG A 62 13.33 6.61 2.34
N VAL A 63 13.46 5.83 1.27
CA VAL A 63 12.32 5.44 0.43
C VAL A 63 11.40 4.50 1.20
N LEU A 64 11.96 3.45 1.80
CA LEU A 64 11.20 2.49 2.61
C LEU A 64 10.47 3.19 3.78
N ALA A 65 11.17 4.05 4.51
CA ALA A 65 10.62 4.79 5.64
C ALA A 65 9.50 5.75 5.20
N ALA A 66 9.61 6.36 4.02
CA ALA A 66 8.57 7.26 3.50
C ALA A 66 7.27 6.51 3.17
N GLU A 67 7.35 5.31 2.59
CA GLU A 67 6.15 4.48 2.31
C GLU A 67 5.49 3.99 3.60
N VAL A 68 6.29 3.52 4.57
CA VAL A 68 5.78 3.15 5.89
C VAL A 68 5.12 4.34 6.59
N ALA A 69 5.75 5.51 6.57
CA ALA A 69 5.19 6.72 7.16
C ALA A 69 3.89 7.15 6.49
N ARG A 70 3.77 6.96 5.16
CA ARG A 70 2.54 7.23 4.40
C ARG A 70 1.39 6.34 4.88
N ALA A 71 1.64 5.04 5.07
CA ALA A 71 0.64 4.11 5.61
C ALA A 71 0.27 4.44 7.06
N ASP A 72 1.26 4.66 7.93
CA ASP A 72 1.04 4.96 9.36
C ASP A 72 0.22 6.24 9.54
N CYS A 73 0.53 7.30 8.78
CA CYS A 73 -0.22 8.56 8.82
C CYS A 73 -1.72 8.35 8.50
N ALA A 74 -2.01 7.63 7.41
CA ALA A 74 -3.38 7.36 7.00
C ALA A 74 -4.13 6.44 7.99
N LEU A 75 -3.49 5.38 8.50
CA LEU A 75 -4.10 4.49 9.49
C LEU A 75 -4.39 5.20 10.81
N ARG A 76 -3.48 6.08 11.29
CA ARG A 76 -3.71 6.89 12.49
C ARG A 76 -4.87 7.84 12.33
N ALA A 77 -4.96 8.54 11.20
CA ALA A 77 -6.08 9.43 10.91
C ALA A 77 -7.42 8.68 11.01
N ARG A 78 -7.50 7.48 10.45
CA ARG A 78 -8.72 6.66 10.49
C ARG A 78 -9.04 6.06 11.85
N ARG A 79 -8.04 5.65 12.64
CA ARG A 79 -8.27 5.18 14.01
C ARG A 79 -8.91 6.26 14.90
N VAL A 80 -8.49 7.51 14.74
CA VAL A 80 -9.08 8.65 15.47
C VAL A 80 -10.54 8.88 15.07
N GLU A 81 -10.83 8.89 13.77
CA GLU A 81 -12.20 9.07 13.27
C GLU A 81 -13.15 7.95 13.70
N HIS A 82 -12.70 6.69 13.62
CA HIS A 82 -13.48 5.54 14.08
C HIS A 82 -13.73 5.59 15.59
N ALA A 83 -12.76 6.02 16.40
CA ALA A 83 -12.93 6.16 17.84
C ALA A 83 -13.94 7.26 18.22
N HIS A 84 -14.15 8.27 17.37
CA HIS A 84 -15.15 9.32 17.59
C HIS A 84 -16.55 8.95 17.06
N ALA A 85 -16.64 7.99 16.14
CA ALA A 85 -17.90 7.54 15.54
C ALA A 85 -18.55 6.36 16.27
N ALA A 86 -17.83 5.70 17.18
CA ALA A 86 -18.28 4.58 18.01
C ALA A 86 -18.70 5.05 19.41
#